data_AF-A0A7S2QPH6-F1
#
_entry.id   AF-A0A7S2QPH6-F1
#
_cell.length_a   1.000
_cell.length_b   1.000
_cell.length_c   1.000
_cell.angle_alpha   90.00
_cell.angle_beta   90.00
_cell.angle_gamma   90.00
#
_symmetry.space_group_name_H-M   'P 1'
#
loop_
_entity.id
_entity.type
_entity.pdbx_description
1 polymer ?
#
loop_
_entity_poly.entity_id
_entity_poly.type
_entity_poly.pdbx_seq_one_letter_code
_entity_poly.pdbx_strand_id
1 'polypeptide(L)'
;RLEAVLRVACGQRYLRVVARLRRCHPISKSAALEVSMASQLVKARTLLADWQQALRDIKDARRQRDAAKVQELLALWRFAEDEPGVVEATADLLQWAQASCDLVPSLSSASERKDVPSLAAALEEIALRGPRDVDGVESARLMLSRYRDQERHLKVALASRSSRQLAQVVRTWEFEETHVDYIAACHLLQEHQSAVAELRRLVGKAAGASCAAALRAAAGELRAAVLAWHFADDRE
;
A
#
# COMPACT_ATOMS: atom_id res chain seq x y z
N ARG A 1 -10.52 25.98 25.75
CA ARG A 1 -10.82 26.87 26.92
C ARG A 1 -9.77 27.99 27.11
N LEU A 2 -8.47 27.71 26.96
CA LEU A 2 -7.39 28.69 27.14
C LEU A 2 -7.47 29.90 26.18
N GLU A 3 -7.79 29.67 24.90
CA GLU A 3 -7.92 30.73 23.88
C GLU A 3 -8.98 31.78 24.23
N ALA A 4 -10.16 31.34 24.69
CA ALA A 4 -11.25 32.25 25.09
C ALA A 4 -10.86 33.09 26.30
N VAL A 5 -10.17 32.49 27.28
CA VAL A 5 -9.66 33.18 28.46
C VAL A 5 -8.62 34.24 28.07
N LEU A 6 -7.72 33.91 27.14
CA LEU A 6 -6.68 34.83 26.68
C LEU A 6 -7.24 35.97 25.82
N ARG A 7 -8.16 35.70 24.88
CA ARG A 7 -8.85 36.77 24.11
C ARG A 7 -9.55 37.79 25.02
N VAL A 8 -10.24 37.31 26.05
CA VAL A 8 -10.95 38.15 27.03
C VAL A 8 -9.97 38.87 27.98
N ALA A 9 -8.86 38.25 28.35
CA ALA A 9 -7.83 38.84 29.20
C ALA A 9 -6.99 39.92 28.48
N CYS A 10 -6.68 39.72 27.19
CA CYS A 10 -5.59 40.44 26.50
C CYS A 10 -5.91 41.82 25.93
N GLY A 11 -7.16 42.31 25.98
CA GLY A 11 -7.53 43.61 25.43
C GLY A 11 -8.23 44.51 26.45
N GLN A 12 -9.54 44.35 26.57
CA GLN A 12 -10.35 45.23 27.41
C GLN A 12 -10.17 45.02 28.91
N ARG A 13 -9.87 43.80 29.39
CA ARG A 13 -9.59 43.57 30.82
C ARG A 13 -8.23 44.15 31.22
N TYR A 14 -7.20 43.93 30.41
CA TYR A 14 -5.89 44.55 30.61
C TYR A 14 -5.99 46.08 30.68
N LEU A 15 -6.60 46.74 29.69
CA LEU A 15 -6.75 48.20 29.69
C LEU A 15 -7.54 48.71 30.92
N ARG A 16 -8.57 47.98 31.36
CA ARG A 16 -9.33 48.30 32.59
C ARG A 16 -8.48 48.17 33.85
N VAL A 17 -7.65 47.14 33.95
CA VAL A 17 -6.75 46.93 35.09
C VAL A 17 -5.65 47.98 35.11
N VAL A 18 -5.02 48.28 33.98
CA VAL A 18 -4.01 49.35 33.84
C VAL A 18 -4.61 50.71 34.23
N ALA A 19 -5.79 51.06 33.72
CA ALA A 19 -6.47 52.30 34.09
C ALA A 19 -6.86 52.38 35.58
N ARG A 20 -7.02 51.24 36.27
CA ARG A 20 -7.24 51.19 37.72
C ARG A 20 -5.91 51.34 38.48
N LEU A 21 -4.85 50.67 38.04
CA LEU A 21 -3.51 50.76 38.64
C LEU A 21 -2.96 52.20 38.61
N ARG A 22 -3.13 52.90 37.49
CA ARG A 22 -2.74 54.32 37.35
C ARG A 22 -3.47 55.27 38.30
N ARG A 23 -4.70 54.91 38.70
CA ARG A 23 -5.53 55.71 39.62
C ARG A 23 -5.24 55.44 41.09
N CYS A 24 -4.80 54.23 41.44
CA CYS A 24 -4.68 53.78 42.82
C CYS A 24 -3.24 53.76 43.35
N HIS A 25 -2.23 53.91 42.49
CA HIS A 25 -0.81 53.81 42.88
C HIS A 25 0.02 55.01 42.43
N PRO A 26 1.11 55.34 43.15
CA PRO A 26 2.10 56.29 42.68
C PRO A 26 2.65 55.89 41.31
N ILE A 27 2.99 56.87 40.48
CA ILE A 27 3.43 56.68 39.09
C ILE A 27 4.53 55.60 38.98
N SER A 28 5.54 55.65 39.86
CA SER A 28 6.65 54.69 39.88
C SER A 28 6.22 53.24 40.13
N LYS A 29 5.28 53.00 41.06
CA LYS A 29 4.74 51.66 41.35
C LYS A 29 3.79 51.18 40.24
N SER A 30 3.00 52.09 39.66
CA SER A 30 2.10 51.76 38.56
C SER A 30 2.85 51.33 37.30
N ALA A 31 3.95 52.01 36.95
CA ALA A 31 4.78 51.68 35.80
C ALA A 31 5.41 50.28 35.92
N ALA A 32 5.96 49.93 37.10
CA ALA A 32 6.54 48.61 37.34
C ALA A 32 5.50 47.47 37.21
N LEU A 33 4.29 47.68 37.73
CA LEU A 33 3.20 46.72 37.62
C LEU A 33 2.71 46.57 36.17
N GLU A 34 2.59 47.68 35.43
CA GLU A 34 2.23 47.67 34.02
C GLU A 34 3.22 46.87 33.16
N VAL A 35 4.53 47.07 33.38
CA VAL A 35 5.60 46.33 32.69
C VAL A 35 5.52 44.84 33.02
N SER A 36 5.34 44.48 34.30
CA SER A 36 5.20 43.09 34.72
C SER A 36 4.00 42.41 34.06
N MET A 37 2.83 43.06 34.06
CA MET A 37 1.63 42.54 33.42
C MET A 37 1.79 42.42 31.90
N ALA A 38 2.40 43.41 31.24
CA ALA A 38 2.69 43.34 29.81
C ALA A 38 3.61 42.15 29.48
N SER A 39 4.66 41.95 30.29
CA SER A 39 5.56 40.79 30.15
C SER A 39 4.83 39.46 30.31
N GLN A 40 3.96 39.33 31.32
CA GLN A 40 3.15 38.13 31.52
C GLN A 40 2.19 37.88 30.35
N LEU A 41 1.59 38.93 29.78
CA LEU A 41 0.71 38.81 28.61
C LEU A 41 1.47 38.36 27.37
N VAL A 42 2.67 38.88 27.14
CA VAL A 42 3.52 38.43 26.03
C VAL A 42 3.85 36.95 26.20
N LYS A 43 4.31 36.54 27.40
CA LYS A 43 4.59 35.12 27.71
C LYS A 43 3.37 34.22 27.49
N ALA A 44 2.20 34.63 27.95
CA ALA A 44 0.96 33.86 27.78
C ALA A 44 0.54 33.74 26.30
N ARG A 45 0.76 34.78 25.49
CA ARG A 45 0.51 34.73 24.04
C ARG A 45 1.47 33.79 23.32
N THR A 46 2.76 33.85 23.66
CA THR A 46 3.75 32.91 23.12
C THR A 46 3.39 31.48 23.47
N LEU A 47 3.06 31.20 24.74
CA LEU A 47 2.63 29.87 25.18
C LEU A 47 1.37 29.37 24.47
N LEU A 48 0.39 30.24 24.23
CA LEU A 48 -0.81 29.90 23.46
C LEU A 48 -0.46 29.57 22.00
N ALA A 49 0.39 30.37 21.37
CA ALA A 49 0.81 30.13 20.00
C ALA A 49 1.57 28.80 19.86
N ASP A 50 2.49 28.52 20.79
CA ASP A 50 3.22 27.25 20.85
C ASP A 50 2.26 26.06 21.03
N TRP A 51 1.29 26.17 21.94
CA TRP A 51 0.27 25.15 22.16
C TRP A 51 -0.60 24.91 20.92
N GLN A 52 -1.07 25.98 20.27
CA GLN A 52 -1.86 25.87 19.03
C GLN A 52 -1.05 25.27 17.88
N GLN A 53 0.24 25.59 17.80
CA GLN A 53 1.13 25.01 16.80
C GLN A 53 1.31 23.51 17.03
N ALA A 54 1.66 23.10 18.24
CA ALA A 54 1.84 21.70 18.57
C ALA A 54 0.58 20.85 18.34
N LEU A 55 -0.62 21.39 18.63
CA LEU A 55 -1.87 20.69 18.29
C LEU A 55 -2.10 20.55 16.78
N ARG A 56 -1.72 21.55 15.98
CA ARG A 56 -1.79 21.46 14.52
C ARG A 56 -0.83 20.40 13.99
N ASP A 57 0.40 20.40 14.50
CA ASP A 57 1.41 19.43 14.10
C ASP A 57 0.98 17.99 14.43
N ILE A 58 0.44 17.75 15.63
CA ILE A 58 -0.12 16.44 16.02
C ILE A 58 -1.26 16.06 15.09
N LYS A 59 -2.19 16.98 14.82
CA LYS A 59 -3.34 16.71 13.95
C LYS A 59 -2.91 16.39 12.52
N ASP A 60 -1.91 17.07 11.98
CA ASP A 60 -1.42 16.84 10.63
C ASP A 60 -0.62 15.54 10.53
N ALA A 61 0.21 15.21 11.52
CA ALA A 61 0.86 13.90 11.62
C ALA A 61 -0.16 12.76 11.70
N ARG A 62 -1.24 12.94 12.48
CA ARG A 62 -2.35 11.98 12.56
C ARG A 62 -3.03 11.75 11.22
N ARG A 63 -3.33 12.83 10.48
CA ARG A 63 -3.92 12.76 9.13
C ARG A 63 -3.03 12.02 8.14
N GLN A 64 -1.72 12.16 8.28
CA GLN A 64 -0.74 11.45 7.45
C GLN A 64 -0.50 10.01 7.89
N ARG A 65 -1.04 9.61 9.06
CA ARG A 65 -0.84 8.29 9.69
C ARG A 65 0.63 7.96 9.94
N ASP A 66 1.40 8.99 10.28
CA ASP A 66 2.81 8.88 10.64
C ASP A 66 2.94 8.63 12.15
N ALA A 67 2.98 7.34 12.51
CA ALA A 67 3.06 6.90 13.90
C ALA A 67 4.32 7.43 14.61
N ALA A 68 5.46 7.41 13.93
CA ALA A 68 6.73 7.87 14.48
C ALA A 68 6.66 9.37 14.80
N LYS A 69 6.10 10.18 13.88
CA LYS A 69 5.97 11.61 14.10
C LYS A 69 4.97 11.95 15.20
N VAL A 70 3.85 11.25 15.28
CA VAL A 70 2.89 11.43 16.39
C VAL A 70 3.55 11.09 17.73
N GLN A 71 4.30 9.99 17.81
CA GLN A 71 5.02 9.62 19.02
C GLN A 71 6.07 10.67 19.43
N GLU A 72 6.84 11.19 18.47
CA GLU A 72 7.81 12.26 18.72
C GLU A 72 7.13 13.54 19.25
N LEU A 73 6.04 13.97 18.62
CA LEU A 73 5.31 15.18 19.01
C LEU A 73 4.65 15.03 20.38
N LEU A 74 4.15 13.85 20.72
CA LEU A 74 3.63 13.54 22.05
C LEU A 74 4.74 13.51 23.12
N ALA A 75 5.93 13.01 22.79
CA ALA A 75 7.07 13.04 23.71
C ALA A 75 7.57 14.46 24.01
N LEU A 76 7.44 15.38 23.04
CA LEU A 76 7.76 16.80 23.18
C LEU A 76 6.61 17.64 23.80
N TRP A 77 5.45 17.03 24.01
CA TRP A 77 4.28 17.71 24.55
C TRP A 77 4.49 18.08 26.02
N ARG A 78 4.51 19.38 26.31
CA ARG A 78 4.75 19.94 27.65
C ARG A 78 3.52 20.57 28.31
N PHE A 79 2.35 20.41 27.70
CA PHE A 79 1.09 20.97 28.20
C PHE A 79 0.26 19.86 28.85
N ALA A 80 -1.02 20.14 29.12
CA ALA A 80 -1.90 19.18 29.78
C ALA A 80 -2.16 17.95 28.89
N GLU A 81 -2.10 16.75 29.48
CA GLU A 81 -2.29 15.47 28.79
C GLU A 81 -3.75 15.15 28.47
N ASP A 82 -4.69 15.78 29.19
CA ASP A 82 -6.14 15.64 29.01
C ASP A 82 -6.70 16.48 27.86
N GLU A 83 -5.83 17.14 27.09
CA GLU A 83 -6.25 17.88 25.90
C GLU A 83 -6.82 16.89 24.86
N PRO A 84 -8.05 17.12 24.33
CA PRO A 84 -8.72 16.15 23.47
C PRO A 84 -7.88 15.67 22.27
N GLY A 85 -7.11 16.58 21.65
CA GLY A 85 -6.24 16.21 20.53
C GLY A 85 -5.10 15.25 20.90
N VAL A 86 -4.61 15.32 22.14
CA VAL A 86 -3.55 14.45 22.69
C VAL A 86 -4.11 13.09 23.09
N VAL A 87 -5.30 13.08 23.71
CA VAL A 87 -6.01 11.84 24.07
C VAL A 87 -6.33 11.04 22.81
N GLU A 88 -6.87 11.70 21.78
CA GLU A 88 -7.15 11.07 20.48
C GLU A 88 -5.86 10.58 19.80
N ALA A 89 -4.77 11.35 19.83
CA ALA A 89 -3.49 10.94 19.25
C ALA A 89 -2.92 9.68 19.91
N THR A 90 -3.00 9.62 21.25
CA THR A 90 -2.58 8.45 22.03
C THR A 90 -3.43 7.22 21.70
N ALA A 91 -4.75 7.40 21.56
CA ALA A 91 -5.66 6.33 21.16
C ALA A 91 -5.33 5.81 19.74
N ASP A 92 -5.07 6.70 18.79
CA ASP A 92 -4.67 6.34 17.43
C ASP A 92 -3.35 5.55 17.42
N LEU A 93 -2.35 5.95 18.22
CA LEU A 93 -1.10 5.20 18.34
C LEU A 93 -1.31 3.78 18.85
N LEU A 94 -2.17 3.58 19.86
CA LEU A 94 -2.49 2.25 20.36
C LEU A 94 -3.20 1.40 19.29
N GLN A 95 -4.14 2.00 18.57
CA GLN A 95 -4.84 1.34 17.47
C GLN A 95 -3.86 0.94 16.35
N TRP A 96 -2.95 1.83 15.96
CA TRP A 96 -1.95 1.55 14.94
C TRP A 96 -0.95 0.49 15.37
N ALA A 97 -0.52 0.51 16.64
CA ALA A 97 0.34 -0.54 17.19
C ALA A 97 -0.35 -1.92 17.13
N GLN A 98 -1.62 -1.98 17.54
CA GLN A 98 -2.41 -3.21 17.44
C GLN A 98 -2.55 -3.69 15.99
N ALA A 99 -2.90 -2.78 15.08
CA ALA A 99 -3.02 -3.09 13.66
C ALA A 99 -1.69 -3.61 13.08
N SER A 100 -0.56 -3.01 13.44
CA SER A 100 0.77 -3.48 13.03
C SER A 100 1.09 -4.88 13.58
N CYS A 101 0.78 -5.15 14.85
CA CYS A 101 0.96 -6.47 15.46
C CYS A 101 0.16 -7.56 14.74
N ASP A 102 -1.06 -7.25 14.29
CA ASP A 102 -1.94 -8.21 13.63
C ASP A 102 -1.62 -8.38 12.14
N LEU A 103 -1.33 -7.27 11.45
CA LEU A 103 -1.21 -7.24 9.98
C LEU A 103 0.20 -7.57 9.48
N VAL A 104 1.27 -7.24 10.21
CA VAL A 104 2.64 -7.54 9.77
C VAL A 104 2.88 -9.06 9.62
N PRO A 105 2.48 -9.91 10.60
CA PRO A 105 2.61 -11.36 10.44
C PRO A 105 1.77 -11.91 9.29
N SER A 106 0.55 -11.38 9.11
CA SER A 106 -0.34 -11.76 8.00
C SER A 106 0.30 -11.42 6.65
N LEU A 107 0.88 -10.23 6.53
CA LEU A 107 1.57 -9.76 5.33
C LEU A 107 2.83 -10.61 5.03
N SER A 108 3.64 -10.93 6.05
CA SER A 108 4.81 -11.81 5.90
C SER A 108 4.39 -13.20 5.43
N SER A 109 3.40 -13.80 6.08
CA SER A 109 2.91 -15.14 5.72
C SER A 109 2.30 -15.18 4.31
N ALA A 110 1.52 -14.15 3.92
CA ALA A 110 0.96 -14.05 2.58
C ALA A 110 2.08 -13.87 1.52
N SER A 111 3.09 -13.05 1.82
CA SER A 111 4.25 -12.85 0.94
C SER A 111 5.09 -14.12 0.77
N GLU A 112 5.31 -14.88 1.84
CA GLU A 112 6.06 -16.14 1.80
C GLU A 112 5.32 -17.21 0.97
N ARG A 113 4.00 -17.30 1.14
CA ARG A 113 3.15 -18.20 0.35
C ARG A 113 2.88 -17.69 -1.07
N LYS A 114 3.23 -16.43 -1.35
CA LYS A 114 2.89 -15.71 -2.58
C LYS A 114 1.38 -15.74 -2.87
N ASP A 115 0.58 -15.68 -1.81
CA ASP A 115 -0.87 -15.64 -1.82
C ASP A 115 -1.34 -14.21 -2.09
N VAL A 116 -1.58 -13.94 -3.37
CA VAL A 116 -1.93 -12.61 -3.88
C VAL A 116 -3.25 -12.07 -3.31
N PRO A 117 -4.35 -12.85 -3.23
CA PRO A 117 -5.57 -12.41 -2.59
C PRO A 117 -5.37 -11.98 -1.12
N SER A 118 -4.69 -12.80 -0.32
CA SER A 118 -4.44 -12.45 1.09
C SER A 118 -3.56 -11.23 1.23
N LEU A 119 -2.54 -11.10 0.38
CA LEU A 119 -1.63 -9.96 0.39
C LEU A 119 -2.33 -8.66 -0.01
N ALA A 120 -3.24 -8.70 -1.00
CA ALA A 120 -4.06 -7.56 -1.38
C ALA A 120 -5.02 -7.14 -0.24
N ALA A 121 -5.67 -8.11 0.41
CA ALA A 121 -6.58 -7.85 1.54
C ALA A 121 -5.82 -7.24 2.74
N ALA A 122 -4.63 -7.76 3.07
CA ALA A 122 -3.80 -7.21 4.13
C ALA A 122 -3.37 -5.76 3.85
N LEU A 123 -2.98 -5.45 2.61
CA LEU A 123 -2.62 -4.09 2.19
C LEU A 123 -3.81 -3.12 2.25
N GLU A 124 -5.01 -3.58 1.92
CA GLU A 124 -6.23 -2.79 2.05
C GLU A 124 -6.55 -2.49 3.52
N GLU A 125 -6.45 -3.48 4.40
CA GLU A 125 -6.69 -3.30 5.83
C GLU A 125 -5.65 -2.36 6.47
N ILE A 126 -4.37 -2.46 6.09
CA ILE A 126 -3.33 -1.49 6.48
C ILE A 126 -3.69 -0.09 5.95
N ALA A 127 -4.16 0.03 4.71
CA ALA A 127 -4.56 1.30 4.13
C ALA A 127 -5.78 1.92 4.84
N LEU A 128 -6.61 1.14 5.51
CA LEU A 128 -7.77 1.62 6.28
C LEU A 128 -7.44 1.96 7.74
N ARG A 129 -6.65 1.11 8.42
CA ARG A 129 -6.48 1.18 9.88
C ARG A 129 -5.04 1.28 10.36
N GLY A 130 -4.08 0.91 9.51
CA GLY A 130 -2.66 0.89 9.87
C GLY A 130 -1.98 2.24 9.71
N PRO A 131 -0.79 2.38 10.33
CA PRO A 131 0.10 3.49 10.03
C PRO A 131 0.59 3.39 8.58
N ARG A 132 1.10 4.50 8.04
CA ARG A 132 1.57 4.54 6.65
C ARG A 132 2.85 3.72 6.43
N ASP A 133 3.73 3.74 7.43
CA ASP A 133 5.09 3.21 7.35
C ASP A 133 5.22 1.84 8.04
N VAL A 134 4.31 0.92 7.69
CA VAL A 134 4.38 -0.47 8.18
C VAL A 134 5.44 -1.23 7.39
N ASP A 135 6.33 -1.92 8.11
CA ASP A 135 7.36 -2.76 7.51
C ASP A 135 6.76 -3.81 6.57
N GLY A 136 7.42 -4.01 5.42
CA GLY A 136 7.00 -4.99 4.41
C GLY A 136 5.95 -4.49 3.42
N VAL A 137 5.24 -3.38 3.67
CA VAL A 137 4.21 -2.85 2.75
C VAL A 137 4.75 -2.58 1.35
N GLU A 138 5.92 -1.95 1.23
CA GLU A 138 6.53 -1.67 -0.09
C GLU A 138 6.93 -2.95 -0.82
N SER A 139 7.47 -3.94 -0.11
CA SER A 139 7.78 -5.26 -0.67
C SER A 139 6.53 -5.97 -1.20
N ALA A 140 5.46 -5.94 -0.40
CA ALA A 140 4.16 -6.50 -0.77
C ALA A 140 3.56 -5.80 -2.01
N ARG A 141 3.64 -4.45 -2.08
CA ARG A 141 3.21 -3.70 -3.28
C ARG A 141 4.00 -4.08 -4.52
N LEU A 142 5.32 -4.22 -4.41
CA LEU A 142 6.17 -4.69 -5.51
C LEU A 142 5.79 -6.10 -5.95
N MET A 143 5.47 -7.00 -5.01
CA MET A 143 5.00 -8.35 -5.32
C MET A 143 3.67 -8.33 -6.09
N LEU A 144 2.69 -7.51 -5.69
CA LEU A 144 1.43 -7.34 -6.45
C LEU A 144 1.67 -6.76 -7.85
N SER A 145 2.61 -5.83 -8.00
CA SER A 145 2.95 -5.28 -9.31
C SER A 145 3.51 -6.38 -10.22
N ARG A 146 4.48 -7.16 -9.73
CA ARG A 146 5.06 -8.29 -10.47
C ARG A 146 4.00 -9.32 -10.86
N TYR A 147 3.07 -9.62 -9.95
CA TYR A 147 1.93 -10.49 -10.24
C TYR A 147 1.12 -9.97 -11.41
N ARG A 148 0.69 -8.70 -11.38
CA ARG A 148 -0.13 -8.10 -12.44
C ARG A 148 0.59 -8.10 -13.80
N ASP A 149 1.91 -7.91 -13.79
CA ASP A 149 2.71 -7.94 -15.01
C ASP A 149 2.82 -9.36 -15.57
N GLN A 150 3.10 -10.37 -14.73
CA GLN A 150 3.12 -11.78 -15.15
C GLN A 150 1.73 -12.25 -15.62
N GLU A 151 0.67 -11.89 -14.91
CA GLU A 151 -0.73 -12.19 -15.28
C GLU A 151 -1.06 -11.61 -16.66
N ARG A 152 -0.65 -10.36 -16.92
CA ARG A 152 -0.83 -9.74 -18.24
C ARG A 152 -0.07 -10.48 -19.33
N HIS A 153 1.20 -10.82 -19.10
CA HIS A 153 1.98 -11.59 -20.07
C HIS A 153 1.37 -12.96 -20.33
N LEU A 154 0.84 -13.62 -19.30
CA LEU A 154 0.16 -14.91 -19.42
C LEU A 154 -1.12 -14.81 -20.26
N LYS A 155 -1.95 -13.78 -20.03
CA LYS A 155 -3.15 -13.53 -20.84
C LYS A 155 -2.82 -13.23 -22.30
N VAL A 156 -1.76 -12.47 -22.56
CA VAL A 156 -1.28 -12.21 -23.93
C VAL A 156 -0.80 -13.51 -24.60
N ALA A 157 -0.01 -14.32 -23.88
CA ALA A 157 0.47 -15.60 -24.39
C ALA A 157 -0.69 -16.57 -24.69
N LEU A 158 -1.70 -16.65 -23.81
CA LEU A 158 -2.92 -17.43 -24.00
C LEU A 158 -3.71 -16.97 -25.23
N ALA A 159 -3.89 -15.66 -25.40
CA ALA A 159 -4.59 -15.09 -26.54
C ALA A 159 -3.86 -15.36 -27.87
N SER A 160 -2.53 -15.30 -27.86
CA SER A 160 -1.70 -15.59 -29.04
C SER A 160 -1.64 -17.08 -29.40
N ARG A 161 -1.91 -17.97 -28.43
CA ARG A 161 -1.68 -19.43 -28.54
C ARG A 161 -0.29 -19.80 -29.06
N SER A 162 0.73 -18.95 -28.84
CA SER A 162 2.12 -19.32 -29.16
C SER A 162 2.66 -20.26 -28.08
N SER A 163 3.04 -21.46 -28.49
CA SER A 163 3.55 -22.49 -27.57
C SER A 163 4.84 -22.03 -26.89
N ARG A 164 5.70 -21.31 -27.63
CA ARG A 164 6.97 -20.78 -27.14
C ARG A 164 6.77 -19.70 -26.08
N GLN A 165 5.86 -18.74 -26.33
CA GLN A 165 5.58 -17.68 -25.36
C GLN A 165 4.94 -18.26 -24.08
N LEU A 166 3.98 -19.18 -24.23
CA LEU A 166 3.36 -19.85 -23.09
C LEU A 166 4.39 -20.61 -22.26
N ALA A 167 5.25 -21.40 -22.90
CA ALA A 167 6.30 -22.15 -22.21
C ALA A 167 7.26 -21.21 -21.45
N GLN A 168 7.59 -20.06 -22.05
CA GLN A 168 8.42 -19.05 -21.38
C GLN A 168 7.71 -18.45 -20.17
N VAL A 169 6.46 -18.00 -20.31
CA VAL A 169 5.72 -17.34 -19.22
C VAL A 169 5.44 -18.32 -18.09
N VAL A 170 4.98 -19.55 -18.39
CA VAL A 170 4.76 -20.61 -17.40
C VAL A 170 6.04 -20.94 -16.64
N ARG A 171 7.19 -21.02 -17.33
CA ARG A 171 8.49 -21.27 -16.68
C ARG A 171 8.92 -20.14 -15.74
N THR A 172 8.54 -18.89 -16.04
CA THR A 172 8.87 -17.72 -15.21
C THR A 172 7.76 -17.37 -14.20
N TRP A 173 6.69 -18.16 -14.14
CA TRP A 173 5.58 -17.92 -13.23
C TRP A 173 6.05 -18.17 -11.80
N GLU A 174 5.91 -17.16 -10.95
CA GLU A 174 6.40 -17.23 -9.57
C GLU A 174 5.30 -17.45 -8.54
N PHE A 175 4.02 -17.37 -8.91
CA PHE A 175 2.87 -17.33 -8.01
C PHE A 175 2.15 -18.69 -7.91
N GLU A 176 1.03 -18.74 -7.19
CA GLU A 176 0.25 -19.97 -7.00
C GLU A 176 -0.07 -20.67 -8.33
N GLU A 177 0.18 -21.97 -8.37
CA GLU A 177 -0.09 -22.84 -9.54
C GLU A 177 -1.60 -23.17 -9.68
N THR A 178 -2.40 -22.86 -8.67
CA THR A 178 -3.86 -22.98 -8.69
C THR A 178 -4.54 -21.85 -9.47
N HIS A 179 -3.78 -20.85 -9.94
CA HIS A 179 -4.32 -19.73 -10.70
C HIS A 179 -4.96 -20.19 -12.02
N VAL A 180 -6.17 -19.71 -12.31
CA VAL A 180 -7.00 -20.18 -13.45
C VAL A 180 -6.26 -20.05 -14.78
N ASP A 181 -5.64 -18.89 -15.04
CA ASP A 181 -4.89 -18.67 -16.29
C ASP A 181 -3.63 -19.54 -16.38
N TYR A 182 -3.01 -19.87 -15.23
CA TYR A 182 -1.82 -20.73 -15.20
C TYR A 182 -2.21 -22.17 -15.54
N ILE A 183 -3.28 -22.69 -14.95
CA ILE A 183 -3.84 -24.00 -15.28
C ILE A 183 -4.21 -24.08 -16.77
N ALA A 184 -4.88 -23.05 -17.29
CA ALA A 184 -5.24 -22.97 -18.70
C ALA A 184 -4.00 -23.00 -19.63
N ALA A 185 -2.95 -22.27 -19.27
CA ALA A 185 -1.70 -22.25 -20.03
C ALA A 185 -0.98 -23.61 -20.01
N CYS A 186 -0.91 -24.25 -18.85
CA CYS A 186 -0.35 -25.59 -18.71
C CYS A 186 -1.12 -26.63 -19.54
N HIS A 187 -2.45 -26.59 -19.51
CA HIS A 187 -3.29 -27.46 -20.32
C HIS A 187 -3.04 -27.25 -21.81
N LEU A 188 -3.03 -26.00 -22.28
CA LEU A 188 -2.80 -25.67 -23.68
C LEU A 188 -1.40 -26.09 -24.16
N LEU A 189 -0.38 -25.99 -23.30
CA LEU A 189 0.96 -26.51 -23.56
C LEU A 189 0.97 -28.04 -23.66
N GLN A 190 0.23 -28.75 -22.81
CA GLN A 190 0.12 -30.20 -22.85
C GLN A 190 -0.60 -30.68 -24.12
N GLU A 191 -1.67 -29.99 -24.53
CA GLU A 191 -2.35 -30.23 -25.80
C GLU A 191 -1.41 -30.04 -27.00
N HIS A 192 -0.64 -28.96 -27.00
CA HIS A 192 0.38 -28.70 -28.02
C HIS A 192 1.41 -29.83 -28.10
N GLN A 193 1.98 -30.23 -26.96
CA GLN A 193 2.98 -31.30 -26.89
C GLN A 193 2.43 -32.63 -27.41
N SER A 194 1.18 -32.95 -27.06
CA SER A 194 0.49 -34.15 -27.54
C SER A 194 0.26 -34.11 -29.05
N ALA A 195 -0.15 -32.96 -29.59
CA ALA A 195 -0.31 -32.76 -31.02
C ALA A 195 1.02 -32.86 -31.79
N VAL A 196 2.10 -32.26 -31.27
CA VAL A 196 3.46 -32.40 -31.84
C VAL A 196 3.89 -33.88 -31.88
N ALA A 197 3.68 -34.61 -30.78
CA ALA A 197 4.07 -36.01 -30.68
C ALA A 197 3.31 -36.88 -31.70
N GLU A 198 2.01 -36.63 -31.86
CA GLU A 198 1.18 -37.31 -32.83
C GLU A 198 1.61 -37.00 -34.27
N LEU A 199 1.87 -35.73 -34.60
CA LEU A 199 2.41 -35.37 -35.91
C LEU A 199 3.75 -36.05 -36.19
N ARG A 200 4.68 -36.06 -35.23
CA ARG A 200 5.96 -36.76 -35.38
C ARG A 200 5.77 -38.26 -35.63
N ARG A 201 4.81 -38.89 -34.94
CA ARG A 201 4.44 -40.30 -35.15
C ARG A 201 3.90 -40.55 -36.56
N LEU A 202 3.04 -39.66 -37.07
CA LEU A 202 2.48 -39.74 -38.43
C LEU A 202 3.55 -39.53 -39.51
N VAL A 203 4.45 -38.55 -39.32
CA VAL A 203 5.59 -38.33 -40.22
C VAL A 203 6.50 -39.55 -40.27
N GLY A 204 6.81 -40.15 -39.11
CA GLY A 204 7.60 -41.39 -39.04
C GLY A 204 6.95 -42.55 -39.77
N LYS A 205 5.62 -42.74 -39.62
CA LYS A 205 4.86 -43.76 -40.38
C LYS A 205 4.91 -43.51 -41.89
N ALA A 206 4.74 -42.26 -42.32
CA ALA A 206 4.79 -41.91 -43.74
C ALA A 206 6.19 -42.16 -44.33
N ALA A 207 7.26 -41.81 -43.59
CA ALA A 207 8.64 -42.03 -44.01
C ALA A 207 9.01 -43.53 -44.10
N GLY A 208 8.44 -44.38 -43.26
CA GLY A 208 8.67 -45.83 -43.27
C GLY A 208 7.80 -46.63 -44.25
N ALA A 209 6.81 -46.01 -44.89
CA ALA A 209 5.89 -46.70 -45.79
C ALA A 209 6.54 -46.98 -47.16
N SER A 210 6.64 -48.25 -47.56
CA SER A 210 7.24 -48.62 -48.86
C SER A 210 6.24 -48.66 -50.02
N CYS A 211 4.92 -48.63 -49.76
CA CYS A 211 3.89 -48.71 -50.80
C CYS A 211 3.09 -47.41 -50.95
N ALA A 212 2.71 -47.10 -52.20
CA ALA A 212 2.01 -45.86 -52.54
C ALA A 212 0.64 -45.70 -51.84
N ALA A 213 -0.04 -46.80 -51.49
CA ALA A 213 -1.31 -46.76 -50.77
C ALA A 213 -1.13 -46.31 -49.31
N ALA A 214 -0.11 -46.83 -48.62
CA ALA A 214 0.23 -46.43 -47.26
C ALA A 214 0.69 -44.96 -47.17
N LEU A 215 1.43 -44.49 -48.19
CA LEU A 215 1.82 -43.08 -48.31
C LEU A 215 0.61 -42.14 -48.44
N ARG A 216 -0.37 -42.48 -49.28
CA ARG A 216 -1.58 -41.65 -49.44
C ARG A 216 -2.42 -41.60 -48.17
N ALA A 217 -2.57 -42.73 -47.47
CA ALA A 217 -3.29 -42.78 -46.21
C ALA A 217 -2.61 -41.91 -45.14
N ALA A 218 -1.29 -42.05 -44.97
CA ALA A 218 -0.53 -41.26 -44.01
C ALA A 218 -0.54 -39.75 -44.34
N ALA A 219 -0.49 -39.38 -45.62
CA ALA A 219 -0.60 -37.99 -46.05
C ALA A 219 -1.99 -37.37 -45.76
N GLY A 220 -3.06 -38.18 -45.86
CA GLY A 220 -4.42 -37.76 -45.48
C GLY A 220 -4.54 -37.47 -43.99
N GLU A 221 -4.03 -38.39 -43.14
CA GLU A 221 -3.99 -38.22 -41.68
C GLU A 221 -3.17 -37.00 -41.26
N LEU A 222 -2.00 -36.79 -41.88
CA LEU A 222 -1.15 -35.63 -41.63
C LEU A 222 -1.87 -34.32 -41.97
N ARG A 223 -2.55 -34.26 -43.13
CA ARG A 223 -3.29 -33.06 -43.55
C ARG A 223 -4.44 -32.76 -42.60
N ALA A 224 -5.18 -33.77 -42.15
CA ALA A 224 -6.25 -33.60 -41.17
C ALA A 224 -5.70 -33.08 -39.83
N ALA A 225 -4.58 -33.65 -39.35
CA ALA A 225 -3.94 -33.22 -38.11
C ALA A 225 -3.40 -31.78 -38.18
N VAL A 226 -2.84 -31.37 -39.32
CA VAL A 226 -2.39 -29.98 -39.55
C VAL A 226 -3.57 -29.01 -39.66
N LEU A 227 -4.69 -29.41 -40.26
CA LEU A 227 -5.90 -28.57 -40.31
C LEU A 227 -6.58 -28.43 -38.95
N ALA A 228 -6.47 -29.43 -38.08
CA ALA A 228 -6.90 -29.36 -36.69
C ALA A 228 -5.91 -28.60 -35.78
N TRP A 229 -4.77 -28.15 -36.33
CA TRP A 229 -3.77 -27.40 -35.57
C TRP A 229 -4.27 -25.98 -35.30
N HIS A 230 -4.58 -25.70 -34.04
CA HIS A 230 -5.14 -24.42 -33.62
C HIS A 230 -4.14 -23.51 -32.89
N PHE A 231 -2.83 -23.79 -33.00
CA PHE A 231 -1.77 -22.94 -32.46
C PHE A 231 -1.24 -22.01 -33.55
N ALA A 232 -0.87 -20.78 -33.16
CA ALA A 232 -0.21 -19.86 -34.08
C ALA A 232 1.07 -20.52 -34.62
N ASP A 233 1.27 -20.42 -35.94
CA ASP A 233 2.47 -20.94 -36.61
C ASP A 233 3.70 -20.35 -35.90
N ASP A 234 4.47 -21.16 -35.17
CA ASP A 234 5.75 -20.77 -34.55
C ASP A 234 6.85 -20.60 -35.62
N ARG A 235 6.51 -20.02 -36.79
CA ARG A 235 7.42 -19.79 -37.91
C ARG A 235 8.08 -18.41 -37.78
N GLU A 236 9.19 -18.38 -37.04
CA GLU A 236 10.27 -17.40 -37.21
C GLU A 236 11.59 -18.13 -37.45
#